data_AF-A0A4Q7Z7Y3-F1
#
_entry.id   AF-A0A4Q7Z7Y3-F1
#
_cell.length_a   1.000
_cell.length_b   1.000
_cell.length_c   1.000
_cell.angle_alpha   90.00
_cell.angle_beta   90.00
_cell.angle_gamma   90.00
#
_symmetry.space_group_name_H-M   'P 1'
#
loop_
_entity.id
_entity.type
_entity.pdbx_description
1 polymer ?
#
loop_
_entity_poly.entity_id
_entity_poly.type
_entity_poly.pdbx_seq_one_letter_code
_entity_poly.pdbx_strand_id
1 'polypeptide(L)'
;MSTVTAHRPIASPLTAKVTPTVPAGPVPAGQQEYRLEIVTDPDPDYPAAIVWYRASGIAAALSQARRLLAAHDGPDDQYGELYQRNGELADYLTTLHQGA
;
A
#
# COMPACT_ATOMS: atom_id res chain seq x y z
N MET A 1 -27.47 24.98 -37.10
CA MET A 1 -26.79 23.70 -36.80
C MET A 1 -25.31 24.00 -36.74
N SER A 2 -24.69 23.90 -35.55
CA SER A 2 -23.24 23.73 -35.34
C SER A 2 -23.00 23.48 -33.85
N THR A 3 -22.69 22.24 -33.52
CA THR A 3 -22.39 21.74 -32.19
C THR A 3 -20.97 22.16 -31.82
N VAL A 4 -20.78 22.95 -30.76
CA VAL A 4 -19.44 23.23 -30.20
C VAL A 4 -19.19 22.22 -29.08
N THR A 5 -18.36 21.23 -29.39
CA THR A 5 -17.84 20.21 -28.48
C THR A 5 -17.00 20.88 -27.39
N ALA A 6 -17.50 20.82 -26.14
CA ALA A 6 -16.73 21.22 -24.97
C ALA A 6 -15.50 20.33 -24.83
N HIS A 7 -14.32 20.93 -24.94
CA HIS A 7 -13.05 20.28 -24.61
C HIS A 7 -13.01 20.06 -23.10
N ARG A 8 -13.13 18.81 -22.65
CA ARG A 8 -12.84 18.42 -21.26
C ARG A 8 -11.34 18.64 -21.03
N PRO A 9 -10.91 19.44 -20.04
CA PRO A 9 -9.54 19.34 -19.59
C PRO A 9 -9.37 17.98 -18.91
N ILE A 10 -8.53 17.13 -19.50
CA ILE A 10 -7.96 15.97 -18.83
C ILE A 10 -7.08 16.49 -17.69
N ALA A 11 -7.63 16.56 -16.48
CA ALA A 11 -6.80 16.77 -15.30
C ALA A 11 -5.83 15.57 -15.22
N SER A 12 -4.53 15.89 -15.21
CA SER A 12 -3.38 15.00 -15.12
C SER A 12 -3.59 13.84 -14.14
N PRO A 13 -2.95 12.67 -14.36
CA PRO A 13 -2.95 11.64 -13.33
C PRO A 13 -2.32 12.27 -12.08
N LEU A 14 -3.13 12.41 -11.03
CA LEU A 14 -2.63 12.60 -9.69
C LEU A 14 -1.74 11.39 -9.43
N THR A 15 -0.42 11.55 -9.59
CA THR A 15 0.56 10.80 -8.80
C THR A 15 0.17 11.04 -7.36
N ALA A 16 -0.72 10.20 -6.85
CA ALA A 16 -1.00 10.14 -5.43
C ALA A 16 0.29 9.58 -4.84
N LYS A 17 1.20 10.47 -4.42
CA LYS A 17 2.20 10.11 -3.42
C LYS A 17 1.40 9.58 -2.25
N VAL A 18 1.35 8.25 -2.12
CA VAL A 18 0.72 7.57 -0.99
C VAL A 18 1.48 8.05 0.22
N THR A 19 0.93 9.07 0.87
CA THR A 19 1.55 9.63 2.07
C THR A 19 1.39 8.56 3.13
N PRO A 20 2.47 8.12 3.82
CA PRO A 20 2.38 7.10 4.85
C PRO A 20 1.45 7.61 5.95
N THR A 21 0.19 7.20 5.85
CA THR A 21 -0.85 7.63 6.77
C THR A 21 -0.88 6.58 7.86
N VAL A 22 -0.15 6.81 8.95
CA VAL A 22 -0.42 6.07 10.18
C VAL A 22 -1.88 6.34 10.54
N PRO A 23 -2.74 5.32 10.67
CA PRO A 23 -4.12 5.55 11.06
C PRO A 23 -4.13 6.27 12.42
N ALA A 24 -4.65 7.49 12.45
CA ALA A 24 -4.68 8.30 13.67
C ALA A 24 -5.68 7.71 14.68
N GLY A 25 -5.25 7.52 15.93
CA GLY A 25 -6.10 7.09 17.06
C GLY A 25 -5.69 5.74 17.67
N PRO A 26 -6.35 5.30 18.77
CA PRO A 26 -6.06 4.01 19.39
C PRO A 26 -6.40 2.85 18.45
N VAL A 27 -5.63 1.76 18.52
CA VAL A 27 -5.94 0.53 17.80
C VAL A 27 -7.18 -0.11 18.44
N PRO A 28 -8.26 -0.36 17.68
CA PRO A 28 -9.45 -1.00 18.24
C PRO A 28 -9.13 -2.36 18.84
N ALA A 29 -9.85 -2.76 19.89
CA ALA A 29 -9.70 -4.08 20.49
C ALA A 29 -9.90 -5.17 19.42
N GLY A 30 -8.97 -6.14 19.37
CA GLY A 30 -8.96 -7.20 18.36
C GLY A 30 -8.41 -6.80 17.00
N GLN A 31 -7.83 -5.59 16.86
CA GLN A 31 -7.06 -5.20 15.68
C GLN A 31 -5.59 -5.00 16.03
N GLN A 32 -4.75 -5.11 15.01
CA GLN A 32 -3.31 -4.90 15.07
C GLN A 32 -2.91 -4.00 13.90
N GLU A 33 -1.82 -3.26 14.09
CA GLU A 33 -1.27 -2.40 13.04
C GLU A 33 -0.22 -3.17 12.24
N TYR A 34 -0.25 -2.97 10.93
CA TYR A 34 0.63 -3.59 9.97
C TYR A 34 1.19 -2.53 9.04
N ARG A 35 2.43 -2.74 8.60
CA ARG A 35 3.12 -1.92 7.62
C ARG A 35 3.41 -2.78 6.40
N LEU A 36 2.93 -2.37 5.25
CA LEU A 36 3.33 -2.93 3.96
C LEU A 36 4.34 -1.98 3.33
N GLU A 37 5.53 -2.48 3.03
CA GLU A 37 6.51 -1.78 2.22
C GLU A 37 6.49 -2.39 0.83
N ILE A 38 6.23 -1.59 -0.19
CA ILE A 38 6.25 -2.02 -1.59
C ILE A 38 7.64 -1.70 -2.11
N VAL A 39 8.37 -2.74 -2.45
CA VAL A 39 9.78 -2.70 -2.83
C VAL A 39 9.89 -3.02 -4.32
N THR A 40 10.84 -2.35 -4.97
CA THR A 40 11.14 -2.52 -6.40
C THR A 40 12.63 -2.76 -6.57
N ASP A 41 13.03 -3.68 -7.44
CA ASP A 41 14.45 -3.82 -7.82
C ASP A 41 14.86 -2.58 -8.64
N PRO A 42 16.09 -2.03 -8.51
CA PRO A 42 17.26 -2.57 -7.80
C PRO A 42 17.52 -2.02 -6.40
N ASP A 43 16.58 -1.30 -5.78
CA ASP A 43 16.85 -0.60 -4.52
C ASP A 43 15.92 -1.00 -3.37
N PRO A 44 16.21 -2.13 -2.69
CA PRO A 44 15.37 -2.64 -1.61
C PRO A 44 15.39 -1.79 -0.35
N ASP A 45 16.43 -0.97 -0.15
CA ASP A 45 16.54 -0.08 1.00
C ASP A 45 15.63 1.16 0.89
N TYR A 46 15.14 1.47 -0.32
CA TYR A 46 14.21 2.57 -0.58
C TYR A 46 12.89 2.05 -1.16
N PRO A 47 11.95 1.59 -0.31
CA PRO A 47 10.65 1.15 -0.77
C PRO A 47 9.92 2.25 -1.54
N ALA A 48 9.32 1.88 -2.68
CA ALA A 48 8.54 2.77 -3.54
C ALA A 48 7.30 3.32 -2.82
N ALA A 49 6.71 2.54 -1.92
CA ALA A 49 5.61 2.96 -1.07
C ALA A 49 5.64 2.27 0.30
N ILE A 50 5.22 3.00 1.34
CA ILE A 50 5.01 2.45 2.67
C ILE A 50 3.57 2.74 3.09
N VAL A 51 2.82 1.69 3.43
CA VAL A 51 1.41 1.78 3.80
C VAL A 51 1.19 1.18 5.18
N TRP A 52 0.71 2.02 6.11
CA TRP A 52 0.27 1.57 7.42
C TRP A 52 -1.24 1.33 7.42
N TYR A 53 -1.66 0.18 7.93
CA TYR A 53 -3.08 -0.16 8.01
C TYR A 53 -3.36 -1.06 9.22
N ARG A 54 -4.64 -1.20 9.56
CA ARG A 54 -5.10 -2.06 10.66
C ARG A 54 -5.81 -3.29 10.12
N ALA A 55 -5.59 -4.43 10.75
CA ALA A 55 -6.30 -5.65 10.44
C ALA A 55 -6.61 -6.45 11.71
N SER A 56 -7.65 -7.28 11.67
CA SER A 56 -8.08 -8.11 12.81
C SER A 56 -7.15 -9.29 13.12
N GLY A 57 -6.11 -9.50 12.31
CA GLY A 57 -5.16 -10.60 12.43
C GLY A 57 -4.39 -10.83 11.13
N ILE A 58 -3.46 -11.78 11.16
CA ILE A 58 -2.51 -12.03 10.07
C ILE A 58 -3.22 -12.37 8.75
N ALA A 59 -4.26 -13.21 8.76
CA ALA A 59 -4.98 -13.58 7.54
C ALA A 59 -5.66 -12.37 6.85
N ALA A 60 -6.30 -11.50 7.66
CA ALA A 60 -6.89 -10.25 7.16
C ALA A 60 -5.81 -9.28 6.69
N ALA A 61 -4.66 -9.24 7.40
CA ALA A 61 -3.52 -8.42 7.02
C ALA A 61 -2.95 -8.82 5.66
N LEU A 62 -2.71 -10.11 5.44
CA LEU A 62 -2.22 -10.65 4.17
C LEU A 62 -3.18 -10.38 3.01
N SER A 63 -4.49 -10.57 3.25
CA SER A 63 -5.52 -10.32 2.24
C SER A 63 -5.62 -8.84 1.86
N GLN A 64 -5.43 -7.95 2.84
CA GLN A 64 -5.38 -6.50 2.59
C GLN A 64 -4.08 -6.10 1.89
N ALA A 65 -2.93 -6.62 2.33
CA ALA A 65 -1.65 -6.33 1.72
C ALA A 65 -1.58 -6.76 0.25
N ARG A 66 -2.08 -7.95 -0.09
CA ARG A 66 -2.21 -8.40 -1.48
C ARG A 66 -3.03 -7.45 -2.33
N ARG A 67 -4.15 -6.94 -1.79
CA ARG A 67 -4.99 -5.96 -2.49
C ARG A 67 -4.27 -4.63 -2.69
N LEU A 68 -3.54 -4.15 -1.67
CA LEU A 68 -2.76 -2.91 -1.76
C LEU A 68 -1.61 -3.05 -2.76
N LEU A 69 -0.90 -4.18 -2.74
CA LEU A 69 0.16 -4.49 -3.70
C LEU A 69 -0.40 -4.59 -5.13
N ALA A 70 -1.52 -5.29 -5.33
CA ALA A 70 -2.18 -5.41 -6.64
C ALA A 70 -2.72 -4.07 -7.17
N ALA A 71 -3.07 -3.14 -6.27
CA ALA A 71 -3.53 -1.81 -6.64
C ALA A 71 -2.38 -0.81 -6.86
N HIS A 72 -1.16 -1.16 -6.48
CA HIS A 72 0.00 -0.30 -6.72
C HIS A 72 0.42 -0.42 -8.18
N ASP A 73 0.30 0.69 -8.89
CA ASP A 73 0.79 0.84 -10.25
C ASP A 73 2.32 0.94 -10.19
N GLY A 74 2.98 -0.14 -10.60
CA GLY A 74 4.43 -0.35 -10.48
C GLY A 74 4.87 -1.48 -11.41
N PRO A 75 6.18 -1.74 -11.52
CA PRO A 75 6.67 -2.77 -12.42
C PRO A 75 6.37 -4.18 -11.89
N ASP A 76 6.36 -5.17 -12.78
CA ASP A 76 5.93 -6.55 -12.46
C ASP A 76 6.82 -7.26 -11.43
N ASP A 77 8.05 -6.80 -11.24
CA ASP A 77 9.01 -7.31 -10.26
C ASP A 77 8.80 -6.75 -8.84
N GLN A 78 7.81 -5.88 -8.63
CA GLN A 78 7.49 -5.37 -7.31
C GLN A 78 7.02 -6.48 -6.35
N TYR A 79 7.43 -6.35 -5.10
CA TYR A 79 6.98 -7.22 -4.02
C TYR A 79 6.63 -6.40 -2.78
N GLY A 80 5.78 -6.98 -1.93
CA GLY A 80 5.34 -6.36 -0.69
C GLY A 80 6.00 -7.02 0.51
N GLU A 81 6.78 -6.29 1.29
CA GLU A 81 7.26 -6.73 2.60
C GLU A 81 6.27 -6.32 3.68
N LEU A 82 5.70 -7.33 4.35
CA LEU A 82 4.71 -7.11 5.40
C LEU A 82 5.39 -7.18 6.76
N TYR A 83 5.12 -6.17 7.59
CA TYR A 83 5.56 -6.08 8.97
C TYR A 83 4.36 -5.92 9.89
N GLN A 84 4.46 -6.46 11.10
CA GLN A 84 3.51 -6.25 12.19
C GLN A 84 4.07 -5.23 13.17
N ARG A 85 3.27 -4.24 13.54
CA ARG A 85 3.66 -3.30 14.60
C ARG A 85 3.72 -4.02 15.94
N ASN A 86 4.85 -3.95 16.61
CA ASN A 86 5.09 -4.46 17.94
C ASN A 86 5.67 -3.34 18.81
N GLY A 87 4.77 -2.54 19.41
CA GLY A 87 5.14 -1.33 20.14
C GLY A 87 5.65 -0.23 19.20
N GLU A 88 6.89 0.21 19.43
CA GLU A 88 7.56 1.23 18.62
C GLU A 88 8.23 0.67 17.36
N LEU A 89 8.39 -0.66 17.28
CA LEU A 89 9.04 -1.34 16.16
C LEU A 89 8.01 -2.04 15.27
N ALA A 90 8.46 -2.47 14.09
CA ALA A 90 7.69 -3.32 13.19
C ALA A 90 8.48 -4.61 12.90
N ASP A 91 7.97 -5.74 13.34
CA ASP A 91 8.57 -7.06 13.13
C ASP A 91 8.22 -7.56 11.73
N TYR A 92 9.23 -8.03 10.99
CA TYR A 92 9.03 -8.61 9.67
C TYR A 92 8.18 -9.89 9.77
N LEU A 93 7.13 -9.98 8.96
CA LEU A 93 6.27 -11.16 8.87
C LEU A 93 6.57 -12.00 7.64
N THR A 94 6.48 -11.41 6.45
CA THR A 94 6.59 -12.16 5.19
C THR A 94 6.70 -11.25 3.97
N THR A 95 7.20 -11.80 2.86
CA THR A 95 7.19 -11.19 1.53
C THR A 95 5.98 -11.67 0.72
N LEU A 96 5.36 -10.77 -0.02
CA LEU A 96 4.23 -11.00 -0.90
C LEU A 96 4.63 -10.72 -2.35
N HIS A 97 4.39 -11.68 -3.23
CA HIS A 97 4.55 -11.50 -4.68
C HIS A 97 3.19 -11.40 -5.35
N GLN A 98 3.11 -10.61 -6.42
CA GLN A 98 1.94 -10.61 -7.30
C GLN A 98 1.90 -11.96 -8.05
N GLY A 99 0.87 -12.78 -7.81
CA GLY A 99 0.63 -14.02 -8.58
C GLY A 99 0.89 -15.37 -7.89
N ALA A 100 1.09 -15.42 -6.57
CA ALA A 100 1.19 -16.67 -5.79
C ALA A 100 -0.02 -16.96 -4.90
#